data_AF-A0A1W1UR23-F1
#
_entry.id   AF-A0A1W1UR23-F1
#
_cell.length_a   1.000
_cell.length_b   1.000
_cell.length_c   1.000
_cell.angle_alpha   90.00
_cell.angle_beta   90.00
_cell.angle_gamma   90.00
#
_symmetry.space_group_name_H-M   'P 1'
#
loop_
_entity.id
_entity.type
_entity.pdbx_description
1 polymer ?
#
loop_
_entity_poly.entity_id
_entity_poly.type
_entity_poly.pdbx_seq_one_letter_code
_entity_poly.pdbx_strand_id
1 'polypeptide(L)'
;MQLTKRLNFKINFSANFILTLLFILMMLDYLITYYGMHSLGVLEESNALMVRFMKLPLSQGLILRTLYCVIFISLFKYVERSKTRLAFQKILLIPLSIQLIPISLHISWFYQYLNFYS
;
A
#
# COMPACT_ATOMS: atom_id res chain seq x y z
N MET A 1 38.72 -17.32 18.73
CA MET A 1 37.87 -16.12 18.88
C MET A 1 37.33 -15.76 17.51
N GLN A 2 36.16 -16.29 17.13
CA GLN A 2 35.61 -16.15 15.78
C GLN A 2 34.97 -14.76 15.60
N LEU A 3 35.46 -14.04 14.59
CA LEU A 3 34.93 -12.76 14.13
C LEU A 3 33.48 -12.92 13.66
N THR A 4 32.54 -12.40 14.45
CA THR A 4 31.17 -12.15 14.01
C THR A 4 31.17 -10.99 13.02
N LYS A 5 31.41 -11.27 11.74
CA LYS A 5 31.04 -10.37 10.64
C LYS A 5 29.52 -10.23 10.65
N ARG A 6 29.00 -9.22 11.36
CA ARG A 6 27.63 -8.74 11.14
C ARG A 6 27.55 -8.31 9.67
N LEU A 7 26.94 -9.15 8.85
CA LEU A 7 26.46 -8.79 7.52
C LEU A 7 25.43 -7.68 7.69
N ASN A 8 25.91 -6.43 7.77
CA ASN A 8 25.08 -5.24 7.69
C ASN A 8 24.65 -5.11 6.23
N PHE A 9 23.62 -5.88 5.86
CA PHE A 9 22.95 -5.73 4.58
C PHE A 9 22.19 -4.40 4.62
N LYS A 10 22.89 -3.30 4.33
CA LYS A 10 22.29 -1.96 4.24
C LYS A 10 21.61 -1.85 2.88
N ILE A 11 20.36 -2.29 2.81
CA ILE A 11 19.50 -1.97 1.68
C ILE A 11 19.13 -0.49 1.79
N ASN A 12 19.78 0.35 0.99
CA ASN A 12 19.57 1.79 0.98
C ASN A 12 18.62 2.16 -0.17
N PHE A 13 17.31 2.08 0.09
CA PHE A 13 16.32 2.63 -0.84
C PHE A 13 16.24 4.16 -0.72
N SER A 14 16.08 4.87 -1.84
CA SER A 14 15.82 6.31 -1.79
C SER A 14 14.42 6.58 -1.23
N ALA A 15 14.22 7.71 -0.53
CA ALA A 15 12.91 8.06 0.01
C ALA A 15 11.86 8.22 -1.10
N ASN A 16 12.28 8.76 -2.26
CA ASN A 16 11.45 8.84 -3.46
C ASN A 16 11.00 7.45 -3.92
N PHE A 17 11.90 6.47 -3.96
CA PHE A 17 11.55 5.11 -4.33
C PHE A 17 10.50 4.51 -3.39
N ILE A 18 10.67 4.69 -2.07
CA ILE A 18 9.70 4.18 -1.08
C ILE A 18 8.34 4.86 -1.23
N LEU A 19 8.30 6.18 -1.48
CA LEU A 19 7.06 6.92 -1.71
C LEU A 19 6.36 6.49 -3.01
N THR A 20 7.11 6.28 -4.10
CA THR A 20 6.57 5.76 -5.35
C THR A 20 6.02 4.34 -5.15
N LEU A 21 6.73 3.49 -4.41
CA LEU A 21 6.26 2.15 -4.10
C LEU A 21 4.97 2.18 -3.28
N LEU A 22 4.91 3.04 -2.25
CA LEU A 22 3.69 3.27 -1.48
C LEU A 22 2.52 3.70 -2.36
N PHE A 23 2.73 4.65 -3.27
CA PHE A 23 1.71 5.08 -4.22
C PHE A 23 1.15 3.90 -5.02
N ILE A 24 2.04 3.11 -5.62
CA ILE A 24 1.67 1.96 -6.45
C ILE A 24 0.88 0.94 -5.62
N LEU A 25 1.36 0.60 -4.43
CA LEU A 25 0.69 -0.37 -3.55
C LEU A 25 -0.69 0.12 -3.12
N MET A 26 -0.86 1.40 -2.80
CA MET A 26 -2.15 1.97 -2.43
C MET A 26 -3.13 2.01 -3.61
N MET A 27 -2.65 2.18 -4.84
CA MET A 27 -3.48 2.14 -6.05
C MET A 27 -3.88 0.70 -6.40
N LEU A 28 -2.94 -0.25 -6.31
CA LEU A 28 -3.21 -1.67 -6.53
C LEU A 28 -4.21 -2.22 -5.52
N ASP A 29 -4.02 -1.90 -4.24
CA ASP A 29 -4.96 -2.22 -3.16
C ASP A 29 -6.39 -1.78 -3.48
N TYR A 30 -6.55 -0.53 -3.94
CA TYR A 30 -7.85 -0.02 -4.36
C TYR A 30 -8.43 -0.78 -5.55
N LEU A 31 -7.63 -1.02 -6.59
CA LEU A 31 -8.08 -1.72 -7.80
C LEU A 31 -8.51 -3.15 -7.51
N ILE A 32 -7.72 -3.88 -6.72
CA ILE A 32 -8.00 -5.27 -6.37
C ILE A 32 -9.25 -5.35 -5.49
N THR A 33 -9.37 -4.46 -4.50
CA THR A 33 -10.57 -4.39 -3.65
C THR A 33 -11.81 -4.08 -4.49
N TYR A 34 -11.75 -3.07 -5.36
CA TYR A 34 -12.86 -2.70 -6.22
C TYR A 34 -13.29 -3.87 -7.11
N TYR A 35 -12.34 -4.54 -7.76
CA TYR A 35 -12.63 -5.67 -8.63
C TYR A 35 -13.22 -6.86 -7.86
N GLY A 36 -12.67 -7.18 -6.69
CA GLY A 36 -13.18 -8.27 -5.85
C GLY A 36 -14.58 -7.98 -5.30
N MET A 37 -14.92 -6.72 -5.03
CA MET A 37 -16.26 -6.33 -4.60
C MET A 37 -17.28 -6.35 -5.76
N HIS A 38 -16.95 -5.73 -6.90
CA HIS A 38 -17.93 -5.49 -7.97
C HIS A 38 -18.01 -6.59 -9.02
N SER A 39 -16.87 -7.16 -9.41
CA SER A 39 -16.83 -8.16 -10.49
C SER A 39 -17.01 -9.56 -9.94
N LEU A 40 -16.40 -9.84 -8.79
CA LEU A 40 -16.35 -11.18 -8.23
C LEU A 40 -17.36 -11.39 -7.08
N GLY A 41 -17.79 -10.32 -6.38
CA GLY A 41 -18.86 -10.38 -5.36
C GLY A 41 -18.47 -11.11 -4.06
N VAL A 42 -17.21 -11.01 -3.66
CA VAL A 42 -16.53 -11.97 -2.76
C VAL A 42 -15.63 -11.28 -1.74
N LEU A 43 -15.39 -9.98 -1.92
CA LEU A 43 -14.80 -9.12 -0.91
C LEU A 43 -15.89 -8.24 -0.29
N GLU A 44 -15.81 -8.07 1.02
CA GLU A 44 -16.58 -7.07 1.75
C GLU A 44 -15.61 -6.13 2.45
N GLU A 45 -15.83 -4.82 2.28
CA GLU A 45 -15.06 -3.79 2.95
C GLU A 45 -15.70 -3.47 4.30
N SER A 46 -14.89 -3.48 5.36
CA SER A 46 -15.36 -3.25 6.74
C SER A 46 -15.21 -1.79 7.16
N ASN A 47 -14.33 -1.03 6.50
CA ASN A 47 -14.17 0.39 6.76
C ASN A 47 -15.31 1.19 6.10
N ALA A 48 -16.20 1.77 6.91
CA ALA A 48 -17.37 2.52 6.44
C ALA A 48 -17.04 3.66 5.45
N LEU A 49 -15.87 4.30 5.59
CA LEU A 49 -15.42 5.32 4.63
C LEU A 49 -15.04 4.66 3.30
N MET A 50 -14.31 3.55 3.36
CA MET A 50 -13.90 2.82 2.15
C MET A 50 -15.10 2.16 1.47
N VAL A 51 -16.11 1.68 2.19
CA VAL A 51 -17.37 1.21 1.60
C VAL A 51 -18.02 2.28 0.73
N ARG A 52 -18.06 3.53 1.20
CA ARG A 52 -18.60 4.65 0.40
C ARG A 52 -17.76 4.93 -0.82
N PHE A 53 -16.43 4.87 -0.70
CA PHE A 53 -15.51 5.01 -1.83
C PHE A 53 -15.69 3.89 -2.86
N MET A 54 -15.86 2.65 -2.41
CA MET A 54 -16.04 1.50 -3.29
C MET A 54 -17.39 1.51 -3.99
N LYS A 55 -18.41 2.20 -3.47
CA LYS A 55 -19.70 2.37 -4.16
C LYS A 55 -19.66 3.32 -5.36
N LEU A 56 -18.61 4.14 -5.49
CA LEU A 56 -18.47 5.05 -6.62
C LEU A 56 -18.09 4.30 -7.89
N PRO A 57 -18.43 4.81 -9.09
CA PRO A 57 -17.90 4.28 -10.34
C PRO A 57 -16.36 4.29 -10.32
N LEU A 58 -15.75 3.25 -10.90
CA LEU A 58 -14.29 3.05 -10.91
C LEU A 58 -13.52 4.32 -11.30
N SER A 59 -13.96 5.04 -12.33
CA SER A 59 -13.31 6.28 -12.78
C SER A 59 -13.32 7.38 -11.72
N GLN A 60 -14.46 7.59 -11.05
CA GLN A 60 -14.59 8.59 -9.98
C GLN A 60 -13.78 8.18 -8.74
N GLY A 61 -13.85 6.92 -8.36
CA GLY A 61 -13.09 6.39 -7.23
C GLY A 61 -11.58 6.41 -7.47
N LEU A 62 -11.11 6.14 -8.70
CA LEU A 62 -9.70 6.28 -9.09
C LEU A 62 -9.20 7.72 -8.96
N ILE A 63 -10.00 8.71 -9.38
CA ILE A 63 -9.65 10.12 -9.23
C ILE A 63 -9.50 10.45 -7.74
N LEU A 64 -10.48 10.08 -6.92
CA LEU A 64 -10.43 10.36 -5.48
C LEU A 64 -9.27 9.62 -4.78
N ARG A 65 -9.00 8.36 -5.15
CA ARG A 65 -7.86 7.61 -4.60
C ARG A 65 -6.53 8.24 -5.01
N THR A 66 -6.42 8.70 -6.25
CA THR A 66 -5.24 9.43 -6.72
C THR A 66 -5.03 10.70 -5.89
N LEU A 67 -6.09 11.51 -5.69
CA LEU A 67 -6.03 12.72 -4.86
C LEU A 67 -5.60 12.39 -3.42
N TYR A 68 -6.18 11.35 -2.82
CA TYR A 68 -5.80 10.89 -1.48
C TYR A 68 -4.32 10.50 -1.40
N CYS A 69 -3.82 9.74 -2.37
CA CYS A 69 -2.41 9.35 -2.43
C CYS A 69 -1.49 10.57 -2.61
N VAL A 70 -1.87 11.53 -3.46
CA VAL A 70 -1.12 12.78 -3.65
C VAL A 70 -1.06 13.60 -2.36
N ILE A 71 -2.16 13.72 -1.62
CA ILE A 71 -2.18 14.40 -0.32
C ILE A 71 -1.23 13.69 0.65
N PHE A 72 -1.31 12.36 0.75
CA PHE A 72 -0.47 11.56 1.64
C PHE A 72 1.02 11.72 1.32
N ILE A 73 1.40 11.60 0.04
CA ILE A 73 2.79 11.77 -0.41
C ILE A 73 3.28 13.21 -0.16
N SER A 74 2.44 14.21 -0.42
CA SER A 74 2.75 15.61 -0.15
C SER A 74 3.04 15.85 1.33
N LEU A 75 2.27 15.23 2.24
CA LEU A 75 2.51 15.30 3.68
C LEU A 75 3.85 14.67 4.08
N PHE A 76 4.18 13.49 3.54
CA PHE A 76 5.50 12.90 3.80
C PHE A 76 6.64 13.75 3.26
N LYS A 77 6.47 14.34 2.07
CA LYS A 77 7.44 15.29 1.51
C LYS A 77 7.60 16.55 2.33
N TYR A 78 6.53 17.02 2.96
CA TYR A 78 6.61 18.13 3.90
C TYR A 78 7.43 17.73 5.15
N VAL A 79 7.17 16.56 5.73
CA VAL A 79 7.90 16.04 6.89
C VAL A 79 9.38 15.78 6.59
N GLU A 80 9.71 15.34 5.37
CA GLU A 80 11.09 15.10 4.90
C GLU A 80 12.00 16.31 5.17
N ARG A 81 11.47 17.53 5.00
CA ARG A 81 12.23 18.79 5.20
C ARG A 81 12.69 19.02 6.63
N SER A 82 12.04 18.39 7.61
CA SER A 82 12.28 18.59 9.05
C SER A 82 13.13 17.49 9.70
N LYS A 83 13.51 16.45 8.95
CA LYS A 83 14.16 15.24 9.50
C LYS A 83 15.43 14.88 8.74
N THR A 84 16.31 14.13 9.40
CA THR A 84 17.45 13.53 8.73
C THR A 84 16.98 12.44 7.76
N ARG A 85 17.67 12.31 6.61
CA ARG A 85 17.31 11.35 5.55
C ARG A 85 17.11 9.92 6.04
N LEU A 86 17.99 9.45 6.93
CA LEU A 86 17.92 8.09 7.50
C LEU A 86 16.72 7.92 8.43
N ALA A 87 16.39 8.92 9.24
CA ALA A 87 15.21 8.87 10.11
C ALA A 87 13.92 8.87 9.28
N PHE A 88 13.88 9.70 8.23
CA PHE A 88 12.74 9.77 7.33
C PHE A 88 12.48 8.45 6.60
N GLN A 89 13.52 7.79 6.08
CA GLN A 89 13.39 6.47 5.45
C GLN A 89 12.80 5.43 6.41
N LYS A 90 13.25 5.39 7.68
CA LYS A 90 12.70 4.47 8.68
C LYS A 90 11.22 4.73 8.96
N ILE A 91 10.82 5.99 9.01
CA ILE A 91 9.41 6.37 9.18
C ILE A 91 8.58 5.88 7.99
N LEU A 92 9.09 6.02 6.75
CA LEU A 92 8.40 5.56 5.54
C LEU A 92 8.23 4.04 5.44
N LEU A 93 9.08 3.26 6.11
CA LEU A 93 8.93 1.80 6.14
C LEU A 93 7.69 1.35 6.93
N ILE A 94 7.21 2.15 7.88
CA ILE A 94 6.02 1.82 8.69
C ILE A 94 4.75 1.73 7.81
N PRO A 95 4.32 2.79 7.09
CA PRO A 95 3.15 2.71 6.23
C PRO A 95 3.34 1.67 5.12
N LEU A 96 4.58 1.48 4.63
CA LEU A 96 4.87 0.45 3.63
C LEU A 96 4.55 -0.94 4.18
N SER A 97 4.99 -1.23 5.40
CA SER A 97 4.76 -2.51 6.07
C SER A 97 3.28 -2.75 6.34
N ILE A 98 2.56 -1.70 6.74
CA ILE A 98 1.10 -1.76 6.94
C ILE A 98 0.38 -2.08 5.62
N GLN A 99 0.81 -1.49 4.50
CA GLN A 99 0.18 -1.71 3.19
C GLN A 99 0.38 -3.14 2.65
N LEU A 100 1.38 -3.87 3.14
CA LEU A 100 1.58 -5.28 2.76
C LEU A 100 0.51 -6.20 3.35
N ILE A 101 -0.12 -5.82 4.46
CA ILE A 101 -1.16 -6.62 5.12
C ILE A 101 -2.39 -6.81 4.20
N PRO A 102 -3.06 -5.75 3.72
CA PRO A 102 -4.23 -5.91 2.85
C PRO A 102 -3.87 -6.60 1.53
N ILE A 103 -2.70 -6.30 0.95
CA ILE A 103 -2.24 -6.99 -0.27
C ILE A 103 -2.06 -8.49 -0.04
N SER A 104 -1.51 -8.90 1.10
CA SER A 104 -1.36 -10.32 1.42
C SER A 104 -2.73 -11.00 1.58
N LEU A 105 -3.69 -10.30 2.20
CA LEU A 105 -5.07 -10.78 2.30
C LEU A 105 -5.71 -10.93 0.91
N HIS A 106 -5.53 -9.95 0.02
CA HIS A 106 -6.03 -10.04 -1.35
C HIS A 106 -5.43 -11.22 -2.12
N ILE A 107 -4.13 -11.48 -1.98
CA ILE A 107 -3.47 -12.63 -2.62
C ILE A 107 -4.05 -13.94 -2.09
N SER A 108 -4.21 -14.08 -0.76
CA SER A 108 -4.80 -15.27 -0.15
C SER A 108 -6.23 -15.49 -0.65
N TRP A 109 -7.01 -14.41 -0.72
CA TRP A 109 -8.37 -14.43 -1.21
C TRP A 109 -8.46 -14.86 -2.69
N PHE A 110 -7.61 -14.28 -3.56
CA PHE A 110 -7.59 -14.62 -4.97
C PHE A 110 -7.21 -16.09 -5.18
N TYR A 111 -6.26 -16.60 -4.39
CA TYR A 111 -5.89 -18.01 -4.39
C TYR A 111 -7.07 -18.92 -3.99
N GLN A 112 -7.84 -18.55 -2.96
CA GLN A 112 -9.04 -19.30 -2.58
C GLN A 112 -10.08 -19.29 -3.70
N TYR A 113 -10.38 -18.11 -4.28
CA TYR A 113 -11.32 -17.99 -5.38
C TYR A 113 -10.95 -18.89 -6.57
N LEU A 114 -9.67 -18.90 -6.97
CA LEU A 114 -9.21 -19.78 -8.04
C LEU A 114 -9.46 -21.24 -7.70
N ASN A 115 -9.12 -21.72 -6.50
CA ASN A 115 -9.31 -23.12 -6.13
C ASN A 115 -10.78 -23.56 -5.99
N PHE A 116 -11.70 -22.64 -5.65
CA PHE A 116 -13.12 -22.97 -5.51
C PHE A 116 -13.87 -22.97 -6.85
N TYR A 117 -13.39 -22.22 -7.84
CA TYR A 117 -14.08 -22.03 -9.13
C TYR A 117 -13.30 -22.57 -10.35
N SER A 118 -12.13 -23.19 -10.15
CA SER A 118 -11.39 -23.99 -11.16
C SER A 118 -11.71 -25.47 -11.04
#